data_AF-A0A0B1THV7-F1
#
_entry.id   AF-A0A0B1THV7-F1
#
_cell.length_a   1.000
_cell.length_b   1.000
_cell.length_c   1.000
_cell.angle_alpha   90.00
_cell.angle_beta   90.00
_cell.angle_gamma   90.00
#
_symmetry.space_group_name_H-M   'P 1'
#
loop_
_entity.id
_entity.type
_entity.pdbx_description
1 polymer ?
#
loop_
_entity_poly.entity_id
_entity_poly.type
_entity_poly.pdbx_seq_one_letter_code
_entity_poly.pdbx_strand_id
1 'polypeptide(L)'
;MITKNPCHVAGDVRMFTAVYQPSLAHLFDVVVFPRHGPRPHPDEMAGSDLDGDEYSVIFDPDIHFDHNEEAMTFPKSIPDDFDSAPTTDDMVDFFLKYLRQDSIGRMSNAHLILADRKGLFE
;
A
#
# COMPACT_ATOMS: atom_id res chain seq x y z
N MET A 1 1.17 6.94 14.77
CA MET A 1 0.53 6.00 13.82
C MET A 1 0.67 6.53 12.40
N ILE A 2 0.87 5.66 11.42
CA ILE A 2 0.95 6.01 9.99
C ILE A 2 0.34 4.89 9.13
N THR A 3 -0.31 5.24 8.02
CA THR A 3 -0.83 4.27 7.05
C THR A 3 -0.96 4.89 5.66
N LYS A 4 -1.04 4.05 4.62
CA LYS A 4 -1.48 4.44 3.27
C LYS A 4 -2.92 4.00 3.05
N ASN A 5 -3.70 4.84 2.38
CA ASN A 5 -5.05 4.49 1.94
C ASN A 5 -5.05 3.96 0.50
N PRO A 6 -5.89 2.96 0.19
CA PRO A 6 -6.78 2.23 1.11
C PRO A 6 -6.02 1.22 1.99
N CYS A 7 -6.51 1.05 3.23
CA CYS A 7 -6.02 0.06 4.20
C CYS A 7 -6.97 -1.14 4.22
N HIS A 8 -6.47 -2.35 3.99
CA HIS A 8 -7.28 -3.56 3.87
C HIS A 8 -7.05 -4.56 5.00
N VAL A 9 -5.81 -4.71 5.44
CA VAL A 9 -5.44 -5.62 6.53
C VAL A 9 -4.90 -4.85 7.72
N ALA A 10 -4.92 -5.45 8.91
CA ALA A 10 -4.43 -4.79 10.12
C ALA A 10 -2.97 -4.33 10.00
N GLY A 11 -2.15 -5.12 9.31
CA GLY A 11 -0.73 -4.83 9.09
C GLY A 11 -0.44 -3.58 8.25
N ASP A 12 -1.43 -3.06 7.50
CA ASP A 12 -1.28 -1.85 6.68
C ASP A 12 -1.21 -0.57 7.53
N VAL A 13 -1.58 -0.64 8.82
CA VAL A 13 -1.38 0.45 9.77
C VAL A 13 -0.14 0.19 10.60
N ARG A 14 0.75 1.18 10.66
CA ARG A 14 2.04 1.07 11.36
C ARG A 14 2.15 2.05 12.53
N MET A 15 2.65 1.52 13.63
CA MET A 15 3.15 2.23 14.79
C MET A 15 4.66 2.32 14.68
N PHE A 16 5.15 3.52 14.36
CA PHE A 16 6.57 3.84 14.32
C PHE A 16 6.91 4.95 15.32
N THR A 17 8.17 4.97 15.74
CA THR A 17 8.71 6.06 16.57
C THR A 17 9.11 7.23 15.67
N ALA A 18 8.47 8.38 15.87
CA ALA A 18 8.91 9.61 15.22
C ALA A 18 10.23 10.08 15.86
N VAL A 19 11.30 10.14 15.07
CA VAL A 19 12.65 10.55 15.52
C VAL A 19 13.03 11.83 14.81
N TYR A 20 13.34 12.88 15.58
CA TYR A 20 13.88 14.11 15.02
C TYR A 20 15.36 13.96 14.66
N GLN A 21 15.71 14.41 13.47
CA GLN A 21 17.08 14.40 12.95
C GLN A 21 17.45 15.80 12.45
N PRO A 22 18.36 16.54 13.13
CA PRO A 22 18.76 17.89 12.73
C PRO A 22 19.22 18.02 11.27
N SER A 23 19.89 17.00 10.72
CA SER A 23 20.36 17.05 9.32
C SER A 23 19.22 17.07 8.30
N LEU A 24 18.00 16.66 8.70
CA LEU A 24 16.81 16.62 7.86
C LEU A 24 15.87 17.81 8.12
N ALA A 25 16.24 18.76 8.99
CA ALA A 25 15.39 19.90 9.36
C ALA A 25 15.04 20.84 8.20
N HIS A 26 15.67 20.67 7.03
CA HIS A 26 15.37 21.41 5.81
C HIS A 26 14.23 20.77 4.98
N LEU A 27 13.76 19.58 5.36
CA LEU A 27 12.63 18.90 4.75
C LEU A 27 11.36 19.25 5.51
N PHE A 28 10.38 19.81 4.80
CA PHE A 28 9.11 20.27 5.35
C PHE A 28 7.96 19.59 4.63
N ASP A 29 6.84 19.41 5.33
CA ASP A 29 5.59 18.83 4.80
C ASP A 29 5.78 17.45 4.14
N VAL A 30 6.76 16.69 4.61
CA VAL A 30 7.06 15.32 4.14
C VAL A 30 7.33 14.39 5.32
N VAL A 31 7.08 13.10 5.09
CA VAL A 31 7.54 12.02 5.98
C VAL A 31 8.83 11.45 5.41
N VAL A 32 9.85 11.30 6.25
CA VAL A 32 11.13 10.68 5.84
C VAL A 32 11.23 9.30 6.46
N PHE A 33 11.30 8.28 5.62
CA PHE A 33 11.53 6.90 6.04
C PHE A 33 13.03 6.55 6.05
N PRO A 34 13.47 5.65 6.95
CA PRO A 34 14.84 5.16 6.94
C PRO A 34 15.13 4.39 5.64
N ARG A 35 16.32 4.58 5.09
CA ARG A 35 16.80 3.84 3.90
C ARG A 35 17.19 2.40 4.22
N HIS A 36 17.57 2.13 5.46
CA HIS A 36 18.09 0.85 5.90
C HIS A 36 17.11 0.17 6.85
N GLY A 37 17.01 -1.15 6.73
CA GLY A 37 16.11 -1.98 7.51
C GLY A 37 15.88 -3.32 6.83
N PRO A 38 15.17 -4.25 7.48
CA PRO A 38 14.85 -5.56 6.91
C PRO A 38 13.84 -5.45 5.75
N ARG A 39 12.98 -4.43 5.78
CA ARG A 39 11.94 -4.16 4.78
C ARG A 39 11.72 -2.64 4.69
N PRO A 40 11.48 -2.07 3.49
CA PRO A 40 11.10 -0.67 3.37
C PRO A 40 9.76 -0.39 4.08
N HIS A 41 9.70 0.63 4.92
CA HIS A 41 8.45 0.98 5.62
C HIS A 41 7.27 1.35 4.72
N PRO A 42 7.45 2.04 3.56
CA PRO A 42 6.39 2.19 2.57
C PRO A 42 5.75 0.85 2.18
N ASP A 43 6.57 -0.14 1.84
CA ASP A 43 6.11 -1.46 1.39
C ASP A 43 5.34 -2.24 2.47
N GLU A 44 5.54 -1.92 3.76
CA GLU A 44 4.75 -2.47 4.87
C GLU A 44 3.31 -1.96 4.91
N MET A 45 2.98 -0.87 4.19
CA MET A 45 1.67 -0.22 4.18
C MET A 45 1.00 -0.36 2.80
N ALA A 46 0.15 -1.38 2.62
CA ALA A 46 -0.58 -1.60 1.37
C ALA A 46 0.32 -1.69 0.11
N GLY A 47 1.58 -2.15 0.26
CA GLY A 47 2.54 -2.27 -0.84
C GLY A 47 2.93 -0.92 -1.44
N SER A 48 2.93 0.15 -0.63
CA SER A 48 3.26 1.51 -1.04
C SER A 48 4.72 1.67 -1.45
N ASP A 49 4.98 2.69 -2.27
CA ASP A 49 6.33 3.15 -2.57
C ASP A 49 6.45 4.69 -2.40
N LEU A 50 7.38 5.31 -3.10
CA LEU A 50 7.70 6.74 -2.97
C LEU A 50 7.64 7.46 -4.35
N ASP A 51 6.79 6.99 -5.26
CA ASP A 51 6.59 7.60 -6.58
C ASP A 51 5.57 8.75 -6.61
N GLY A 52 4.94 9.02 -5.46
CA GLY A 52 3.87 10.01 -5.30
C GLY A 52 2.86 9.68 -4.19
N ASP A 53 2.99 8.51 -3.56
CA ASP A 53 2.13 8.07 -2.45
C ASP A 53 2.10 9.06 -1.27
N GLU A 54 0.89 9.31 -0.76
CA GLU A 54 0.63 10.12 0.42
C GLU A 54 0.26 9.24 1.62
N TYR A 55 0.65 9.69 2.82
CA TYR A 55 0.47 8.94 4.05
C TYR A 55 -0.40 9.71 5.04
N SER A 56 -1.34 9.00 5.67
CA SER A 56 -2.07 9.51 6.81
C SER A 56 -1.23 9.33 8.06
N VAL A 57 -0.77 10.44 8.67
CA VAL A 57 0.02 10.43 9.90
C VAL A 57 -0.82 10.95 11.05
N ILE A 58 -0.96 10.15 12.11
CA ILE A 58 -1.78 10.48 13.27
C ILE A 58 -0.93 10.42 14.54
N PHE A 59 -0.87 11.54 15.24
CA PHE A 59 -0.12 11.74 16.47
C PHE A 59 -0.97 11.66 17.74
N ASP A 60 -2.29 11.50 17.61
CA ASP A 60 -3.21 11.40 18.74
C ASP A 60 -3.02 10.06 19.47
N PRO A 61 -2.54 10.07 20.73
CA PRO A 61 -2.27 8.85 21.49
C PRO A 61 -3.53 8.06 21.86
N ASP A 62 -4.71 8.68 21.89
CA ASP A 62 -5.95 8.01 22.32
C ASP A 62 -6.42 6.94 21.33
N ILE A 63 -5.88 6.96 20.11
CA ILE A 63 -6.18 6.00 19.04
C ILE A 63 -4.96 5.18 18.61
N HIS A 64 -3.85 5.25 19.35
CA HIS A 64 -2.67 4.45 19.05
C HIS A 64 -2.92 2.98 19.39
N PHE A 65 -2.35 2.11 18.56
CA PHE A 65 -2.30 0.69 18.84
C PHE A 65 -1.07 0.35 19.69
N ASP A 66 -1.19 -0.66 20.54
CA ASP A 66 -0.11 -1.10 21.43
C ASP A 66 1.00 -1.85 20.67
N HIS A 67 0.68 -2.41 19.50
CA HIS A 67 1.61 -3.17 18.67
C HIS A 67 1.32 -3.03 17.18
N ASN A 68 2.27 -3.51 16.37
CA ASN A 68 2.11 -3.69 14.94
C ASN A 68 1.68 -5.12 14.63
N GLU A 69 0.65 -5.28 13.82
CA GLU A 69 0.35 -6.55 13.17
C GLU A 69 1.37 -6.86 12.06
N GLU A 70 1.42 -8.13 11.63
CA GLU A 70 2.31 -8.53 10.54
C GLU A 70 1.93 -7.84 9.23
N ALA A 71 2.91 -7.18 8.60
CA ALA A 71 2.69 -6.50 7.33
C ALA A 71 2.48 -7.53 6.21
N MET A 72 1.41 -7.36 5.41
CA MET A 72 1.14 -8.23 4.28
C MET A 72 2.30 -8.22 3.28
N THR A 73 2.56 -9.35 2.65
CA THR A 73 3.58 -9.46 1.61
C THR A 73 2.94 -9.20 0.24
N PHE A 74 3.52 -8.29 -0.53
CA PHE A 74 3.08 -7.97 -1.89
C PHE A 74 4.09 -8.53 -2.89
N PRO A 75 3.96 -9.81 -3.29
CA PRO A 75 4.90 -10.41 -4.22
C PRO A 75 4.79 -9.71 -5.58
N LYS A 76 5.95 -9.36 -6.15
CA LYS A 76 6.00 -8.81 -7.51
C LYS A 76 5.60 -9.90 -8.50
N SER A 77 4.66 -9.58 -9.39
CA SER A 77 4.39 -10.42 -10.55
C SER A 77 5.60 -10.42 -11.47
N ILE A 78 5.99 -11.59 -11.96
CA ILE A 78 6.99 -11.71 -13.01
C ILE A 78 6.25 -11.46 -14.33
N PRO A 79 6.56 -10.37 -15.06
CA PRO A 79 5.95 -10.15 -16.37
C PRO A 79 6.41 -11.22 -17.36
N ASP A 80 5.54 -11.56 -18.31
CA ASP A 80 5.94 -12.40 -19.43
C ASP A 80 6.91 -11.63 -20.33
N ASP A 81 8.02 -12.28 -20.71
CA ASP A 81 8.92 -11.75 -21.73
C ASP A 81 8.32 -11.99 -23.12
N PHE A 82 8.30 -10.94 -23.95
CA PHE A 82 7.85 -11.03 -25.34
C PHE A 82 9.04 -10.78 -26.27
N ASP A 83 9.38 -11.79 -27.07
CA ASP A 83 10.52 -11.74 -28.01
C ASP A 83 10.23 -10.89 -29.28
N SER A 84 9.01 -10.41 -29.44
CA SER A 84 8.54 -9.70 -30.64
C SER A 84 8.01 -8.30 -30.31
N ALA A 85 8.17 -7.37 -31.25
CA ALA A 85 7.61 -6.03 -31.11
C ALA A 85 6.07 -6.09 -31.03
N PRO A 86 5.43 -5.29 -30.15
CA PRO A 86 3.98 -5.31 -29.97
C PRO A 86 3.27 -4.86 -31.26
N THR A 87 2.22 -5.60 -31.62
CA THR A 87 1.36 -5.30 -32.77
C THR A 87 0.10 -4.55 -32.35
N THR A 88 -0.65 -4.03 -33.34
CA THR A 88 -1.96 -3.43 -33.07
C THR A 88 -2.94 -4.43 -32.45
N ASP A 89 -2.90 -5.69 -32.87
CA ASP A 89 -3.77 -6.73 -32.34
C ASP A 89 -3.45 -7.04 -30.87
N ASP A 90 -2.17 -7.03 -30.49
CA ASP A 90 -1.75 -7.17 -29.08
C ASP A 90 -2.31 -6.05 -28.20
N MET A 91 -2.34 -4.81 -28.72
CA MET A 91 -2.95 -3.68 -28.01
C MET A 91 -4.46 -3.88 -27.85
N VAL A 92 -5.17 -4.32 -28.90
CA VAL A 92 -6.61 -4.60 -28.83
C VAL A 92 -6.89 -5.68 -27.79
N ASP A 93 -6.15 -6.78 -27.82
CA ASP A 93 -6.28 -7.88 -26.87
C ASP A 93 -5.98 -7.44 -25.44
N PHE A 94 -4.97 -6.59 -25.23
CA PHE A 94 -4.67 -6.01 -23.93
C PHE A 94 -5.88 -5.23 -23.37
N PHE A 95 -6.49 -4.35 -24.17
CA PHE A 95 -7.66 -3.58 -23.73
C PHE A 95 -8.86 -4.49 -23.45
N LEU A 96 -9.09 -5.52 -24.28
CA LEU A 96 -10.17 -6.48 -24.03
C LEU A 96 -9.95 -7.27 -22.74
N LYS A 97 -8.72 -7.69 -22.45
CA LYS A 97 -8.36 -8.35 -21.19
C LYS A 97 -8.58 -7.42 -20.00
N TYR A 98 -8.06 -6.19 -20.08
CA TYR A 98 -8.23 -5.16 -19.05
C TYR A 98 -9.70 -4.91 -18.73
N LEU A 99 -10.54 -4.66 -19.73
CA LEU A 99 -11.98 -4.41 -19.54
C LEU A 99 -12.74 -5.59 -18.91
N ARG A 100 -12.29 -6.83 -19.15
CA ARG A 100 -12.88 -8.03 -18.54
C ARG A 100 -12.41 -8.26 -17.11
N GLN A 101 -11.17 -7.88 -16.80
CA GLN A 101 -10.53 -8.14 -15.51
C GLN A 101 -10.70 -7.01 -14.51
N ASP A 102 -11.04 -5.81 -14.98
CA ASP A 102 -11.29 -4.66 -14.11
C ASP A 102 -12.47 -4.92 -13.17
N SER A 103 -12.12 -5.25 -11.94
CA SER A 103 -13.04 -5.66 -10.89
C SER A 103 -12.69 -5.03 -9.53
N ILE A 104 -11.73 -4.11 -9.50
CA ILE A 104 -11.18 -3.52 -8.27
C ILE A 104 -12.31 -2.90 -7.43
N GLY A 105 -13.16 -2.07 -8.02
CA GLY A 105 -14.27 -1.45 -7.31
C GLY A 105 -15.31 -2.44 -6.78
N ARG A 106 -15.55 -3.54 -7.50
CA ARG A 106 -16.46 -4.61 -7.04
C ARG A 106 -15.88 -5.36 -5.86
N MET A 107 -14.59 -5.69 -5.92
CA MET A 107 -13.87 -6.39 -4.84
C MET A 107 -13.77 -5.51 -3.59
N SER A 108 -13.47 -4.21 -3.75
CA SER A 108 -13.44 -3.24 -2.65
C SER A 108 -14.80 -3.14 -1.93
N ASN A 109 -15.90 -3.00 -2.68
CA ASN A 109 -17.24 -2.98 -2.09
C ASN A 109 -17.62 -4.31 -1.42
N ALA A 110 -17.27 -5.44 -2.04
CA ALA A 110 -17.52 -6.75 -1.44
C ALA A 110 -16.75 -6.94 -0.13
N HIS A 111 -15.50 -6.47 -0.06
CA HIS A 111 -14.69 -6.45 1.15
C HIS A 111 -15.36 -5.64 2.26
N LEU A 112 -15.81 -4.42 1.97
CA LEU A 112 -16.54 -3.57 2.93
C LEU A 112 -17.81 -4.26 3.45
N ILE A 113 -18.64 -4.81 2.56
CA ILE A 113 -19.87 -5.53 2.96
C ILE A 113 -19.55 -6.74 3.84
N LEU A 114 -18.46 -7.46 3.55
CA LEU A 114 -18.05 -8.61 4.33
C LEU A 114 -17.56 -8.18 5.72
N ALA A 115 -16.75 -7.13 5.79
CA ALA A 115 -16.25 -6.55 7.02
C ALA A 115 -17.40 -6.04 7.92
N ASP A 116 -18.42 -5.40 7.35
CA ASP A 116 -19.61 -4.96 8.09
C ASP A 116 -20.40 -6.13 8.68
N ARG A 117 -20.43 -7.27 7.98
CA ARG A 117 -21.24 -8.44 8.38
C ARG A 117 -20.52 -9.38 9.34
N LYS A 118 -19.20 -9.51 9.22
CA LYS A 118 -18.40 -10.51 9.93
C LYS A 118 -17.27 -9.91 10.77
N GLY A 119 -17.06 -8.60 10.73
CA GLY A 119 -15.86 -7.98 11.28
C GLY A 119 -14.67 -8.06 10.32
N LEU A 120 -13.63 -7.28 10.61
CA LEU A 120 -12.42 -7.16 9.77
C LEU A 120 -11.41 -8.31 9.99
N PHE A 121 -11.43 -8.95 11.16
CA PHE A 121 -10.38 -9.88 11.61
C PHE A 121 -10.91 -11.20 12.18
N GLU A 122 -12.19 -11.55 11.94
CA GLU A 122 -12.79 -12.82 12.36
C GLU A 122 -12.71 -13.94 11.30
#